data_AF-A0A1H6BTS6-F1
#
_entry.id   AF-A0A1H6BTS6-F1
#
_cell.length_a   1.000
_cell.length_b   1.000
_cell.length_c   1.000
_cell.angle_alpha   90.00
_cell.angle_beta   90.00
_cell.angle_gamma   90.00
#
_symmetry.space_group_name_H-M   'P 1'
#
loop_
_entity.id
_entity.type
_entity.pdbx_description
1 polymer ?
#
loop_
_entity_poly.entity_id
_entity_poly.type
_entity_poly.pdbx_seq_one_letter_code
_entity_poly.pdbx_strand_id
1 'polypeptide(L)'
;MKKSLILLVTVLLLMSCSAAGIPYDGKISDRLEASVSEIEAGQTVEPDRFEEYDWVYIIPPYTGGEALDSLEVDEQSKKYIYKQASSYENYFLVTSKDGKAVSYAILDKNFSTEGGKLLKYKGSDKLLVRKEETGGRPFLFLPK
;
A
#
# COMPACT_ATOMS: atom_id res chain seq x y z
N MET A 1 43.30 19.86 19.03
CA MET A 1 42.07 19.19 19.50
C MET A 1 40.95 19.30 18.46
N LYS A 2 41.13 18.76 17.23
CA LYS A 2 40.17 18.91 16.10
C LYS A 2 39.52 17.61 15.64
N LYS A 3 39.94 16.45 16.15
CA LYS A 3 39.47 15.12 15.68
C LYS A 3 38.18 14.64 16.36
N SER A 4 37.81 15.18 17.52
CA SER A 4 36.64 14.73 18.29
C SER A 4 35.32 15.37 17.84
N LEU A 5 35.36 16.51 17.15
CA LEU A 5 34.14 17.23 16.76
C LEU A 5 33.46 16.59 15.53
N ILE A 6 34.25 16.03 14.60
CA ILE A 6 33.72 15.36 13.39
C ILE A 6 32.99 14.06 13.77
N LEU A 7 33.52 13.31 14.74
CA LEU A 7 32.91 12.06 15.19
C LEU A 7 31.54 12.29 15.86
N LEU A 8 31.41 13.36 16.64
CA LEU A 8 30.15 13.71 17.32
C LEU A 8 29.04 14.13 16.34
N VAL A 9 29.40 14.84 15.27
CA VAL A 9 28.46 15.24 14.21
C VAL A 9 28.02 14.04 13.37
N THR A 10 28.90 13.05 13.16
CA THR A 10 28.56 11.84 12.39
C THR A 10 27.61 10.92 13.20
N VAL A 11 27.77 10.86 14.53
CA VAL A 11 26.90 10.08 15.42
C VAL A 11 25.53 10.77 15.63
N LEU A 12 25.46 12.11 15.69
CA LEU A 12 24.17 12.82 15.81
C LEU A 12 23.29 12.72 14.54
N LEU A 13 23.91 12.70 13.35
CA LEU A 13 23.18 12.53 12.08
C LEU A 13 22.59 11.11 11.94
N LEU A 14 23.20 10.10 12.53
CA LEU A 14 22.71 8.71 12.49
C LEU A 14 21.52 8.44 13.42
N MET A 15 21.28 9.30 14.43
CA MET A 15 20.20 9.12 15.41
C MET A 15 18.96 9.99 15.14
N SER A 16 18.94 10.75 14.06
CA SER A 16 17.83 11.65 13.73
C SER A 16 16.79 11.03 12.79
N CYS A 17 16.99 9.79 12.30
CA CYS A 17 15.95 9.03 11.60
C CYS A 17 14.96 8.39 12.59
N SER A 18 14.50 9.19 13.56
CA SER A 18 13.40 8.82 14.44
C SER A 18 12.11 8.75 13.62
N ALA A 19 11.70 7.53 13.29
CA ALA A 19 10.30 7.09 13.17
C ALA A 19 9.32 8.12 12.58
N ALA A 20 9.64 8.73 11.44
CA ALA A 20 8.58 9.31 10.62
C ALA A 20 7.67 8.13 10.24
N GLY A 21 6.44 8.15 10.75
CA GLY A 21 5.42 7.19 10.34
C GLY A 21 5.21 7.31 8.83
N ILE A 22 4.73 6.23 8.21
CA ILE A 22 4.29 6.30 6.81
C ILE A 22 3.13 7.32 6.78
N PRO A 23 3.16 8.35 5.93
CA PRO A 23 2.09 9.34 5.89
C PRO A 23 0.81 8.78 5.27
N TYR A 24 -0.34 9.20 5.80
CA TYR A 24 -1.64 8.90 5.21
C TYR A 24 -1.87 9.74 3.96
N ASP A 25 -2.34 9.13 2.88
CA ASP A 25 -2.70 9.77 1.62
C ASP A 25 -4.06 9.26 1.10
N GLY A 26 -5.14 9.86 1.61
CA GLY A 26 -6.50 9.54 1.18
C GLY A 26 -6.79 9.83 -0.30
N LYS A 27 -5.96 10.61 -0.99
CA LYS A 27 -6.20 10.89 -2.42
C LYS A 27 -6.03 9.64 -3.28
N ILE A 28 -5.25 8.66 -2.81
CA ILE A 28 -5.11 7.38 -3.50
C ILE A 28 -6.41 6.58 -3.42
N SER A 29 -7.04 6.50 -2.24
CA SER A 29 -8.34 5.85 -2.10
C SER A 29 -9.42 6.60 -2.87
N ASP A 30 -9.43 7.93 -2.83
CA ASP A 30 -10.42 8.75 -3.55
C ASP A 30 -10.36 8.52 -5.06
N ARG A 31 -9.15 8.40 -5.64
CA ARG A 31 -8.95 8.09 -7.07
C ARG A 31 -9.47 6.70 -7.44
N LEU A 32 -9.20 5.70 -6.60
CA LEU A 32 -9.72 4.35 -6.77
C LEU A 32 -11.24 4.34 -6.68
N GLU A 33 -11.82 5.00 -5.69
CA GLU A 33 -13.27 5.10 -5.48
C GLU A 33 -13.97 5.81 -6.65
N ALA A 34 -13.44 6.95 -7.10
CA ALA A 34 -13.96 7.68 -8.25
C ALA A 34 -13.91 6.85 -9.54
N SER A 35 -12.86 6.05 -9.72
CA SER A 35 -12.74 5.17 -10.89
C SER A 35 -13.79 4.04 -10.90
N VAL A 36 -14.36 3.71 -9.73
CA VAL A 36 -15.27 2.57 -9.59
C VAL A 36 -16.72 2.92 -9.32
N SER A 37 -17.02 4.17 -8.95
CA SER A 37 -18.40 4.63 -8.69
C SER A 37 -19.30 4.47 -9.91
N GLU A 38 -18.72 4.61 -11.11
CA GLU A 38 -19.44 4.57 -12.39
C GLU A 38 -19.45 3.19 -13.07
N ILE A 39 -18.90 2.14 -12.43
CA ILE A 39 -18.83 0.80 -13.03
C ILE A 39 -20.17 0.07 -12.88
N GLU A 40 -20.72 -0.39 -14.01
CA GLU A 40 -21.91 -1.23 -14.03
C GLU A 40 -21.60 -2.70 -13.67
N ALA A 41 -22.62 -3.46 -13.27
CA ALA A 41 -22.45 -4.89 -13.00
C ALA A 41 -21.94 -5.64 -14.25
N GLY A 42 -20.95 -6.51 -14.07
CA GLY A 42 -20.29 -7.24 -15.15
C GLY A 42 -19.16 -6.48 -15.85
N GLN A 43 -19.00 -5.17 -15.60
CA GLN A 43 -17.94 -4.38 -16.21
C GLN A 43 -16.60 -4.52 -15.48
N THR A 44 -15.53 -4.38 -16.26
CA THR A 44 -14.14 -4.31 -15.79
C THR A 44 -13.54 -2.99 -16.26
N VAL A 45 -12.85 -2.28 -15.37
CA VAL A 45 -12.12 -1.06 -15.71
C VAL A 45 -10.70 -1.09 -15.18
N GLU A 46 -9.87 -0.24 -15.78
CA GLU A 46 -8.52 0.08 -15.31
C GLU A 46 -8.64 1.43 -14.55
N PRO A 47 -8.51 1.46 -13.21
CA PRO A 47 -8.51 2.71 -12.45
C PRO A 47 -7.25 3.53 -12.76
N ASP A 48 -7.26 4.79 -12.33
CA ASP A 48 -6.10 5.68 -12.44
C ASP A 48 -4.82 5.02 -11.86
N ARG A 49 -3.68 5.26 -12.51
CA ARG A 49 -2.48 4.42 -12.33
C ARG A 49 -1.56 4.88 -11.20
N PHE A 50 -0.65 3.98 -10.82
CA PHE A 50 0.33 4.16 -9.73
C PHE A 50 1.78 4.24 -10.23
N GLU A 51 1.99 4.71 -11.46
CA GLU A 51 3.30 4.66 -12.16
C GLU A 51 4.42 5.44 -11.44
N GLU A 52 4.08 6.37 -10.54
CA GLU A 52 5.03 7.16 -9.75
C GLU A 52 5.73 6.37 -8.63
N TYR A 53 5.25 5.15 -8.34
CA TYR A 53 5.71 4.26 -7.28
C TYR A 53 6.37 2.99 -7.82
N ASP A 54 7.33 2.43 -7.08
CA ASP A 54 7.99 1.18 -7.47
C ASP A 54 7.08 -0.03 -7.25
N TRP A 55 6.38 -0.05 -6.13
CA TRP A 55 5.41 -1.10 -5.78
C TRP A 55 4.17 -0.52 -5.11
N VAL A 56 3.05 -1.19 -5.36
CA VAL A 56 1.80 -0.99 -4.65
C VAL A 56 1.36 -2.31 -4.03
N TYR A 57 0.87 -2.21 -2.79
CA TYR A 57 0.40 -3.33 -2.00
C TYR A 57 -1.04 -3.07 -1.58
N ILE A 58 -1.95 -4.00 -1.87
CA ILE A 58 -3.32 -4.00 -1.34
C ILE A 58 -3.41 -5.15 -0.35
N ILE A 59 -3.53 -4.82 0.93
CA ILE A 59 -3.39 -5.73 2.05
C ILE A 59 -4.77 -5.94 2.68
N PRO A 60 -5.34 -7.15 2.61
CA PRO A 60 -6.58 -7.50 3.29
C PRO A 60 -6.50 -7.33 4.82
N PRO A 61 -7.65 -7.12 5.49
CA PRO A 61 -7.69 -7.16 6.95
C PRO A 61 -7.23 -8.54 7.45
N TYR A 62 -6.58 -8.55 8.62
CA TYR A 62 -6.08 -9.78 9.27
C TYR A 62 -5.04 -10.57 8.43
N THR A 63 -4.36 -9.91 7.48
CA THR A 63 -3.26 -10.54 6.75
C THR A 63 -2.14 -10.97 7.72
N GLY A 64 -1.78 -12.25 7.69
CA GLY A 64 -0.76 -12.83 8.58
C GLY A 64 0.69 -12.45 8.22
N GLY A 65 1.62 -12.71 9.15
CA GLY A 65 3.03 -12.32 9.04
C GLY A 65 3.74 -12.83 7.79
N GLU A 66 3.57 -14.10 7.41
CA GLU A 66 4.26 -14.69 6.25
C GLU A 66 3.94 -13.98 4.93
N ALA A 67 2.69 -13.52 4.75
CA ALA A 67 2.31 -12.76 3.57
C ALA A 67 2.95 -11.36 3.56
N LEU A 68 3.09 -10.73 4.73
CA LEU A 68 3.72 -9.42 4.90
C LEU A 68 5.25 -9.47 4.76
N ASP A 69 5.87 -10.63 4.98
CA ASP A 69 7.32 -10.80 4.79
C ASP A 69 7.73 -10.70 3.31
N SER A 70 6.78 -10.92 2.39
CA SER A 70 6.99 -10.81 0.94
C SER A 70 7.07 -9.36 0.40
N LEU A 71 6.80 -8.37 1.26
CA LEU A 71 6.80 -6.96 0.90
C LEU A 71 8.24 -6.47 0.62
N GLU A 72 8.43 -5.80 -0.51
CA GLU A 72 9.72 -5.20 -0.91
C GLU A 72 9.87 -3.80 -0.32
N VAL A 73 9.83 -3.74 1.01
CA VAL A 73 10.05 -2.52 1.79
C VAL A 73 11.00 -2.80 2.96
N ASP A 74 11.61 -1.75 3.49
CA ASP A 74 12.50 -1.86 4.64
C ASP A 74 11.79 -2.41 5.89
N GLU A 75 12.59 -2.91 6.82
CA GLU A 75 12.09 -3.54 8.05
C GLU A 75 11.27 -2.59 8.93
N GLN A 76 11.54 -1.28 8.86
CA GLN A 76 10.76 -0.29 9.58
C GLN A 76 9.35 -0.15 8.99
N SER A 77 9.25 -0.10 7.67
CA SER A 77 8.00 -0.07 6.92
C SER A 77 7.18 -1.33 7.20
N LYS A 78 7.80 -2.52 7.15
CA LYS A 78 7.12 -3.78 7.47
C LYS A 78 6.52 -3.77 8.87
N LYS A 79 7.27 -3.32 9.89
CA LYS A 79 6.76 -3.22 11.27
C LYS A 79 5.55 -2.29 11.38
N TYR A 80 5.57 -1.16 10.69
CA TYR A 80 4.43 -0.25 10.64
C TYR A 80 3.23 -0.93 9.97
N ILE A 81 3.43 -1.50 8.78
CA ILE A 81 2.38 -2.17 8.00
C ILE A 81 1.76 -3.33 8.80
N TYR A 82 2.58 -4.15 9.46
CA TYR A 82 2.13 -5.23 10.33
C TYR A 82 1.19 -4.73 11.44
N LYS A 83 1.58 -3.63 12.10
CA LYS A 83 0.75 -3.02 13.15
C LYS A 83 -0.60 -2.53 12.59
N GLN A 84 -0.61 -1.96 11.38
CA GLN A 84 -1.85 -1.50 10.73
C GLN A 84 -2.69 -2.71 10.28
N ALA A 85 -2.15 -3.64 9.50
CA ALA A 85 -2.89 -4.79 8.98
C ALA A 85 -3.49 -5.69 10.08
N SER A 86 -2.87 -5.75 11.26
CA SER A 86 -3.39 -6.49 12.43
C SER A 86 -4.43 -5.73 13.25
N SER A 87 -4.56 -4.41 13.07
CA SER A 87 -5.46 -3.55 13.87
C SER A 87 -6.71 -3.08 13.13
N TYR A 88 -6.76 -3.20 11.81
CA TYR A 88 -7.84 -2.65 10.99
C TYR A 88 -8.68 -3.75 10.36
N GLU A 89 -10.00 -3.51 10.32
CA GLU A 89 -10.98 -4.37 9.65
C GLU A 89 -11.13 -4.04 8.15
N ASN A 90 -10.38 -3.05 7.68
CA ASN A 90 -10.41 -2.55 6.32
C ASN A 90 -9.18 -3.00 5.52
N TYR A 91 -9.31 -2.94 4.20
CA TYR A 91 -8.17 -3.10 3.32
C TYR A 91 -7.21 -1.92 3.47
N PHE A 92 -5.92 -2.21 3.37
CA PHE A 92 -4.84 -1.24 3.50
C PHE A 92 -4.09 -1.15 2.18
N LEU A 93 -4.04 0.04 1.59
CA LEU A 93 -3.19 0.29 0.43
C LEU A 93 -1.89 0.92 0.88
N VAL A 94 -0.76 0.36 0.45
CA VAL A 94 0.57 0.90 0.71
C VAL A 94 1.29 1.11 -0.60
N THR A 95 1.91 2.26 -0.78
CA THR A 95 2.81 2.51 -1.90
C THR A 95 4.25 2.56 -1.40
N SER A 96 5.19 2.16 -2.26
CA SER A 96 6.62 2.21 -1.93
C SER A 96 7.46 2.78 -3.05
N LYS A 97 8.58 3.37 -2.63
CA LYS A 97 9.59 3.96 -3.50
C LYS A 97 10.95 3.80 -2.85
N ASP A 98 11.97 3.46 -3.64
CA ASP A 98 13.35 3.22 -3.20
C ASP A 98 13.42 2.19 -2.05
N GLY A 99 12.58 1.16 -2.11
CA GLY A 99 12.50 0.10 -1.09
C GLY A 99 11.93 0.56 0.26
N LYS A 100 11.20 1.67 0.32
CA LYS A 100 10.56 2.18 1.53
C LYS A 100 9.08 2.44 1.29
N ALA A 101 8.24 2.18 2.28
CA ALA A 101 6.85 2.61 2.19
C ALA A 101 6.78 4.14 2.34
N VAL A 102 6.10 4.81 1.39
CA VAL A 102 6.08 6.28 1.30
C VAL A 102 4.71 6.89 1.50
N SER A 103 3.64 6.11 1.30
CA SER A 103 2.28 6.51 1.69
C SER A 103 1.41 5.30 1.99
N TYR A 104 0.32 5.54 2.71
CA TYR A 104 -0.74 4.56 2.89
C TYR A 104 -2.13 5.18 2.78
N ALA A 105 -3.10 4.36 2.40
CA ALA A 105 -4.53 4.69 2.42
C ALA A 105 -5.34 3.54 3.02
N ILE A 106 -6.52 3.86 3.55
CA ILE A 106 -7.49 2.86 3.96
C ILE A 106 -8.47 2.73 2.81
N LEU A 107 -8.58 1.55 2.24
CA LEU A 107 -9.62 1.26 1.26
C LEU A 107 -10.85 0.83 2.05
N ASP A 108 -11.94 1.60 1.92
CA ASP A 108 -13.21 1.27 2.57
C ASP A 108 -13.64 -0.16 2.21
N LYS A 109 -14.50 -0.75 3.04
CA LYS A 109 -15.04 -2.12 2.89
C LYS A 109 -15.72 -2.40 1.54
N ASN A 110 -15.85 -1.40 0.69
CA ASN A 110 -16.41 -1.48 -0.65
C ASN A 110 -15.52 -2.28 -1.60
N PHE A 111 -14.22 -2.45 -1.30
CA PHE A 111 -13.30 -3.24 -2.12
C PHE A 111 -13.01 -4.63 -1.55
N SER A 112 -12.67 -5.54 -2.45
CA SER A 112 -12.09 -6.84 -2.13
C SER A 112 -10.96 -7.17 -3.09
N THR A 113 -10.17 -8.19 -2.79
CA THR A 113 -9.13 -8.73 -3.68
C THR A 113 -9.52 -10.14 -4.11
N GLU A 114 -9.01 -10.60 -5.25
CA GLU A 114 -9.25 -11.98 -5.71
C GLU A 114 -8.81 -13.01 -4.65
N GLY A 115 -9.78 -13.73 -4.08
CA GLY A 115 -9.55 -14.73 -3.04
C GLY A 115 -9.14 -14.17 -1.68
N GLY A 116 -9.31 -12.86 -1.43
CA GLY A 116 -8.93 -12.22 -0.16
C GLY A 116 -7.42 -12.23 0.08
N LYS A 117 -6.62 -12.23 -0.99
CA LYS A 117 -5.16 -12.31 -0.93
C LYS A 117 -4.53 -10.93 -0.98
N LEU A 118 -3.35 -10.81 -0.38
CA LEU A 118 -2.48 -9.65 -0.61
C LEU A 118 -2.17 -9.53 -2.11
N LEU A 119 -2.42 -8.35 -2.69
CA LEU A 119 -1.96 -8.01 -4.03
C LEU A 119 -0.68 -7.20 -3.92
N LYS A 120 0.33 -7.61 -4.69
CA LYS A 120 1.62 -6.94 -4.84
C LYS A 120 1.90 -6.79 -6.33
N TYR A 121 2.13 -5.57 -6.78
CA TYR A 121 2.38 -5.28 -8.20
C TYR A 121 3.25 -4.04 -8.36
N LYS A 122 3.96 -3.95 -9.48
CA LYS A 122 4.74 -2.74 -9.81
C LYS A 122 3.78 -1.58 -10.04
N GLY A 123 4.16 -0.36 -9.67
CA GLY A 123 3.29 0.80 -9.92
C GLY A 123 2.94 1.00 -11.40
N SER A 124 3.82 0.53 -12.29
CA SER A 124 3.62 0.50 -13.75
C SER A 124 2.67 -0.60 -14.24
N ASP A 125 2.32 -1.58 -13.42
CA ASP A 125 1.43 -2.67 -13.81
C ASP A 125 -0.01 -2.19 -13.85
N LYS A 126 -0.81 -2.84 -14.71
CA LYS A 126 -2.24 -2.58 -14.80
C LYS A 126 -2.97 -3.26 -13.64
N LEU A 127 -3.48 -2.45 -12.72
CA LEU A 127 -4.51 -2.89 -11.79
C LEU A 127 -5.85 -2.91 -12.53
N LEU A 128 -6.67 -3.93 -12.31
CA LEU A 128 -8.04 -3.99 -12.83
C LEU A 128 -9.03 -4.08 -11.67
N VAL A 129 -10.20 -3.50 -11.88
CA VAL A 129 -11.35 -3.63 -11.00
C VAL A 129 -12.52 -4.18 -11.80
N ARG A 130 -13.24 -5.16 -11.25
CA ARG A 130 -14.51 -5.63 -11.83
C ARG A 130 -15.59 -5.65 -10.76
N LYS A 131 -16.81 -5.33 -11.18
CA LYS A 131 -18.03 -5.51 -10.40
C LYS A 131 -18.72 -6.76 -10.89
N GLU A 132 -18.97 -7.72 -10.01
CA GLU A 132 -19.64 -8.96 -10.40
C GLU A 132 -21.07 -8.68 -10.90
N GLU A 133 -21.63 -9.61 -11.68
CA GLU A 133 -22.98 -9.47 -12.28
C GLU A 133 -24.09 -9.29 -11.23
N THR A 134 -23.87 -9.79 -10.01
CA THR A 134 -24.79 -9.65 -8.87
C THR A 134 -24.70 -8.27 -8.19
N GLY A 135 -23.83 -7.37 -8.67
CA GLY A 135 -23.65 -6.04 -8.09
C GLY A 135 -22.91 -6.04 -6.75
N GLY A 136 -22.19 -7.12 -6.43
CA GLY A 136 -21.36 -7.24 -5.23
C GLY A 136 -20.24 -6.19 -5.15
N ARG A 137 -19.47 -6.26 -4.06
CA ARG A 137 -18.30 -5.39 -3.84
C ARG A 137 -17.35 -5.47 -5.03
N PRO A 138 -16.91 -4.34 -5.61
CA PRO A 138 -15.83 -4.34 -6.58
C PRO A 138 -14.62 -5.15 -6.09
N PHE A 139 -14.04 -5.95 -6.97
CA PHE A 139 -12.86 -6.72 -6.65
C PHE A 139 -11.68 -6.29 -7.52
N LEU A 140 -10.52 -6.18 -6.88
CA LEU A 140 -9.25 -5.78 -7.42
C LEU A 140 -8.46 -7.03 -7.84
N PHE A 141 -7.85 -7.01 -9.03
CA PHE A 141 -7.03 -8.10 -9.55
C PHE A 141 -6.00 -7.62 -10.57
N LEU A 142 -5.00 -8.47 -10.82
CA LEU A 142 -4.00 -8.24 -11.87
C LEU A 142 -4.38 -9.06 -13.11
N PRO A 143 -4.20 -8.52 -14.33
CA PRO A 143 -4.37 -9.31 -15.55
C PRO A 143 -3.37 -10.47 -15.56
N LYS A 144 -3.82 -11.63 -16.06
CA LYS A 144 -3.01 -12.84 -16.22
C LYS A 144 -2.17 -12.80 -17.49
#